data_AF-A0AAQ3NTM5-F1
#
_entry.id   AF-A0AAQ3NTM5-F1
#
_cell.length_a   1.000
_cell.length_b   1.000
_cell.length_c   1.000
_cell.angle_alpha   90.00
_cell.angle_beta   90.00
_cell.angle_gamma   90.00
#
_symmetry.space_group_name_H-M   'P 1'
#
loop_
_entity.id
_entity.type
_entity.pdbx_description
1 polymer ?
#
loop_
_entity_poly.entity_id
_entity_poly.type
_entity_poly.pdbx_seq_one_letter_code
_entity_poly.pdbx_strand_id
1 'polypeptide(L)'
;MSNSLKGVLTDSHFYNMTKLKSLILSDNSLTLEVTQNWASTLQLDSIELRSCKLGPLFPKWLEKQNNFRYLDISKGGISGTVPKWFWTKFGLSNSMRINIS
;
A
#
# COMPACT_ATOMS: atom_id res chain seq x y z
N MET A 1 -4.69 5.93 -14.82
CA MET A 1 -4.21 7.15 -15.51
C MET A 1 -2.87 7.49 -14.89
N SER A 2 -1.80 7.55 -15.68
CA SER A 2 -0.47 7.93 -15.19
C SER A 2 -0.33 9.45 -15.25
N ASN A 3 0.17 10.08 -14.18
CA ASN A 3 0.31 11.53 -14.09
C ASN A 3 1.77 11.98 -13.96
N SER A 4 2.74 11.09 -14.22
CA SER A 4 4.17 11.36 -14.08
C SER A 4 4.59 11.93 -12.71
N LEU A 5 3.77 11.74 -11.67
CA LEU A 5 4.08 12.26 -10.33
C LEU A 5 5.30 11.54 -9.78
N LYS A 6 6.19 12.31 -9.15
CA LYS A 6 7.42 11.84 -8.52
C LYS A 6 7.58 12.52 -7.16
N GLY A 7 8.31 11.87 -6.27
CA GLY A 7 8.57 12.39 -4.93
C GLY A 7 8.41 11.31 -3.87
N VAL A 8 8.52 11.74 -2.62
CA VAL A 8 8.41 10.87 -1.44
C VAL A 8 7.18 11.28 -0.65
N LEU A 9 6.30 10.31 -0.40
CA LEU A 9 5.17 10.45 0.49
C LEU A 9 5.51 9.76 1.82
N THR A 10 5.31 10.50 2.89
CA THR A 10 5.56 10.09 4.27
C THR A 10 4.28 10.26 5.10
N ASP A 11 4.28 9.77 6.33
CA ASP A 11 3.13 9.82 7.25
C ASP A 11 2.51 11.23 7.38
N SER A 12 3.35 12.27 7.36
CA SER A 12 2.92 13.67 7.52
C SER A 12 1.97 14.14 6.41
N HIS A 13 2.12 13.59 5.20
CA HIS A 13 1.25 13.91 4.07
C HIS A 13 -0.20 13.44 4.31
N PHE A 14 -0.40 12.51 5.25
CA PHE A 14 -1.70 11.92 5.57
C PHE A 14 -2.19 12.24 6.99
N TYR A 15 -1.45 13.05 7.76
CA TYR A 15 -1.60 13.22 9.21
C TYR A 15 -3.03 13.53 9.69
N ASN A 16 -3.85 14.22 8.89
CA ASN A 16 -5.23 14.55 9.25
C ASN A 16 -6.28 14.00 8.28
N MET A 17 -5.92 13.00 7.49
CA MET A 17 -6.82 12.39 6.51
C MET A 17 -7.71 11.31 7.14
N THR A 18 -8.33 11.62 8.28
CA THR A 18 -9.09 10.65 9.11
C THR A 18 -10.28 9.98 8.41
N LYS A 19 -10.79 10.60 7.35
CA LYS A 19 -11.90 10.08 6.53
C LYS A 19 -11.43 9.44 5.22
N LEU A 20 -10.11 9.30 4.99
CA LEU A 20 -9.59 8.72 3.76
C LEU A 20 -10.01 7.27 3.63
N LYS A 21 -10.60 6.95 2.48
CA LYS A 21 -11.08 5.60 2.14
C LYS A 21 -10.37 4.98 0.95
N SER A 22 -9.94 5.78 0.00
CA SER A 22 -9.28 5.29 -1.21
C SER A 22 -7.97 6.02 -1.41
N LEU A 23 -6.88 5.27 -1.47
CA LEU A 23 -5.56 5.77 -1.83
C LEU A 23 -5.20 5.24 -3.22
N ILE A 24 -5.39 6.08 -4.24
CA ILE A 24 -5.19 5.69 -5.65
C ILE A 24 -4.05 6.53 -6.23
N LEU A 25 -2.87 5.94 -6.30
CA LEU A 25 -1.63 6.57 -6.78
C LEU A 25 -0.94 5.75 -7.88
N SER A 26 -1.55 4.65 -8.31
CA SER A 26 -1.05 3.76 -9.36
C SER A 26 -0.48 4.49 -10.58
N ASP A 27 0.55 3.89 -11.16
CA ASP A 27 1.23 4.34 -12.38
C ASP A 27 1.92 5.71 -12.24
N ASN A 28 2.46 5.99 -11.04
CA ASN A 28 3.34 7.12 -10.76
C ASN A 28 4.68 6.65 -10.18
N SER A 29 5.73 7.46 -10.28
CA SER A 29 7.06 7.17 -9.71
C SER A 29 7.21 7.75 -8.29
N LEU A 30 6.17 7.57 -7.47
CA LEU A 30 6.18 7.99 -6.07
C LEU A 30 6.88 6.93 -5.21
N THR A 31 7.59 7.37 -4.18
CA THR A 31 8.11 6.49 -3.12
C THR A 31 7.24 6.66 -1.89
N LEU A 32 6.81 5.55 -1.29
CA LEU A 32 6.04 5.56 -0.05
C LEU A 32 6.95 5.18 1.13
N GLU A 33 7.37 6.18 1.89
CA GLU A 33 8.23 6.04 3.08
C GLU A 33 7.42 6.33 4.34
N VAL A 34 6.57 5.37 4.66
CA VAL A 34 5.61 5.46 5.77
C VAL A 34 6.03 4.53 6.90
N THR A 35 5.79 4.94 8.14
CA THR A 35 6.12 4.10 9.30
C THR A 35 5.19 2.91 9.39
N GLN A 36 5.59 1.88 10.15
CA GLN A 36 4.75 0.70 10.39
C GLN A 36 3.41 1.05 11.07
N ASN A 37 3.34 2.22 11.74
CA ASN A 37 2.17 2.69 12.48
C ASN A 37 1.32 3.72 11.72
N TRP A 38 1.76 4.15 10.53
CA TRP A 38 1.11 5.16 9.70
C TRP A 38 -0.40 4.98 9.58
N ALA A 39 -0.84 3.76 9.34
CA ALA A 39 -2.24 3.44 9.08
C ALA A 39 -2.90 2.71 10.27
N SER A 40 -2.49 3.02 11.49
CA SER A 40 -3.08 2.43 12.70
C SER A 40 -4.52 2.89 12.96
N THR A 41 -4.86 4.13 12.62
CA THR A 41 -6.23 4.70 12.74
C THR A 41 -6.93 4.84 11.38
N LEU A 42 -6.18 4.83 10.28
CA LEU A 42 -6.73 4.86 8.92
C LEU A 42 -7.19 3.45 8.53
N GLN A 43 -8.43 3.32 8.06
CA GLN A 43 -8.98 2.08 7.53
C GLN A 43 -9.42 2.31 6.09
N LEU A 44 -8.51 2.03 5.17
CA LEU A 44 -8.69 2.19 3.73
C LEU A 44 -9.56 1.04 3.18
N ASP A 45 -10.44 1.39 2.26
CA ASP A 45 -11.30 0.46 1.53
C ASP A 45 -10.64 0.06 0.19
N SER A 46 -9.85 0.94 -0.43
CA SER A 46 -9.09 0.65 -1.65
C SER A 46 -7.67 1.21 -1.57
N ILE A 47 -6.69 0.36 -1.92
CA ILE A 47 -5.27 0.71 -1.94
C ILE A 47 -4.73 0.36 -3.33
N GLU A 48 -4.39 1.36 -4.11
CA GLU A 48 -3.87 1.21 -5.48
C GLU A 48 -2.56 1.97 -5.62
N LEU A 49 -1.46 1.25 -5.51
CA LEU A 49 -0.08 1.75 -5.47
C LEU A 49 0.79 1.08 -6.54
N ARG A 50 0.17 0.58 -7.62
CA ARG A 50 0.91 -0.09 -8.70
C ARG A 50 2.01 0.83 -9.23
N SER A 51 3.20 0.28 -9.45
CA SER A 51 4.37 1.02 -9.95
C SER A 51 4.92 2.12 -9.02
N CYS A 52 4.38 2.29 -7.81
CA CYS A 52 5.00 3.13 -6.77
C CYS A 52 6.11 2.34 -6.07
N LYS A 53 7.18 3.00 -5.61
CA LYS A 53 8.26 2.36 -4.86
C LYS A 53 7.84 2.12 -3.40
N LEU A 54 7.60 0.86 -3.06
CA LEU A 54 7.20 0.37 -1.73
C LEU A 54 8.28 -0.48 -1.06
N GLY A 55 9.10 -1.17 -1.87
CA GLY A 55 10.13 -2.07 -1.41
C GLY A 55 11.48 -1.42 -1.10
N PRO A 56 12.50 -2.22 -0.73
CA PRO A 56 12.56 -3.68 -0.98
C PRO A 56 11.75 -4.52 0.00
N LEU A 57 11.49 -4.03 1.21
CA LEU A 57 10.77 -4.77 2.24
C LEU A 57 9.26 -4.78 2.01
N PHE A 58 8.59 -5.81 2.50
CA PHE A 58 7.13 -5.87 2.46
C PHE A 58 6.52 -4.78 3.37
N PRO A 59 5.53 -3.99 2.90
CA PRO A 59 4.94 -2.90 3.66
C PRO A 59 4.13 -3.41 4.87
N LYS A 60 4.75 -3.39 6.06
CA LYS A 60 4.15 -3.93 7.30
C LYS A 60 2.93 -3.15 7.79
N TRP A 61 2.78 -1.88 7.43
CA TRP A 61 1.60 -1.08 7.81
C TRP A 61 0.29 -1.68 7.26
N LEU A 62 0.34 -2.49 6.19
CA LEU A 62 -0.82 -3.24 5.68
C LEU A 62 -1.39 -4.20 6.72
N GLU A 63 -0.60 -4.65 7.70
CA GLU A 63 -1.07 -5.51 8.79
C GLU A 63 -2.15 -4.82 9.63
N LYS A 64 -2.11 -3.48 9.73
CA LYS A 64 -3.08 -2.68 10.49
C LYS A 64 -4.38 -2.42 9.74
N GLN A 65 -4.42 -2.69 8.44
CA GLN A 65 -5.64 -2.55 7.64
C GLN A 65 -6.54 -3.76 7.82
N ASN A 66 -7.79 -3.58 8.23
CA ASN A 66 -8.74 -4.66 8.45
C ASN A 66 -9.84 -4.74 7.40
N ASN A 67 -10.08 -3.65 6.65
CA ASN A 67 -11.31 -3.46 5.89
C ASN A 67 -11.12 -3.08 4.40
N PHE A 68 -9.99 -3.43 3.76
CA PHE A 68 -9.86 -3.12 2.33
C PHE A 68 -10.56 -4.17 1.45
N ARG A 69 -11.23 -3.68 0.40
CA ARG A 69 -11.90 -4.45 -0.65
C ARG A 69 -11.00 -4.68 -1.86
N TYR A 70 -10.03 -3.79 -2.08
CA TYR A 70 -9.13 -3.86 -3.23
C TYR A 70 -7.70 -3.48 -2.83
N LEU A 71 -6.73 -4.27 -3.27
CA LEU A 71 -5.30 -4.02 -3.07
C LEU A 71 -4.53 -4.27 -4.38
N ASP A 72 -3.86 -3.25 -4.90
CA ASP A 72 -2.86 -3.39 -5.95
C ASP A 72 -1.55 -2.75 -5.50
N ILE A 73 -0.57 -3.57 -5.14
CA ILE A 73 0.81 -3.16 -4.82
C ILE A 73 1.81 -3.77 -5.80
N SER A 74 1.33 -4.16 -6.99
CA SER A 74 2.16 -4.76 -8.03
C SER A 74 3.19 -3.76 -8.58
N LYS A 75 4.31 -4.26 -9.09
CA LYS A 75 5.45 -3.43 -9.55
C LYS A 75 5.97 -2.47 -8.47
N GLY A 76 5.83 -2.85 -7.19
CA GLY A 76 6.21 -2.04 -6.04
C GLY A 76 7.70 -2.02 -5.70
N GLY A 77 8.52 -2.78 -6.44
CA GLY A 77 9.93 -3.04 -6.09
C GLY A 77 10.10 -3.87 -4.81
N ILE A 78 9.08 -4.64 -4.41
CA ILE A 78 9.13 -5.52 -3.25
C ILE A 78 9.84 -6.80 -3.64
N SER A 79 10.98 -7.06 -3.00
CA SER A 79 11.80 -8.26 -3.18
C SER A 79 11.96 -9.08 -1.90
N GLY A 80 11.51 -8.54 -0.75
CA GLY A 80 11.45 -9.27 0.51
C GLY A 80 10.32 -10.31 0.56
N THR A 81 10.39 -11.19 1.56
CA THR A 81 9.37 -12.21 1.79
C THR A 81 8.02 -11.60 2.18
N VAL A 82 6.94 -12.08 1.56
CA VAL A 82 5.58 -11.76 1.97
C VAL A 82 5.27 -12.48 3.30
N PRO A 83 4.95 -11.75 4.39
CA PRO A 83 4.71 -12.37 5.69
C PRO A 83 3.51 -13.32 5.69
N LYS A 84 3.55 -14.37 6.51
CA LYS A 84 2.44 -15.34 6.65
C LYS A 84 1.10 -14.68 7.01
N TRP A 85 1.12 -13.66 7.86
CA TRP A 85 -0.09 -12.94 8.26
C TRP A 85 -0.83 -12.34 7.06
N PHE A 86 -0.13 -11.96 6.00
CA PHE A 86 -0.75 -11.39 4.80
C PHE A 86 -1.65 -12.42 4.12
N TRP A 87 -1.15 -13.65 3.95
CA TRP A 87 -1.92 -14.75 3.36
C TRP A 87 -3.05 -15.21 4.27
N THR A 88 -2.85 -15.24 5.59
CA THR A 88 -3.92 -15.57 6.53
C THR A 88 -5.04 -14.53 6.51
N LYS A 89 -4.69 -13.25 6.39
CA LYS A 89 -5.65 -12.15 6.46
C LYS A 89 -6.35 -11.90 5.12
N PHE A 90 -5.62 -12.04 4.02
CA PHE A 90 -6.11 -11.61 2.72
C PHE A 90 -6.07 -12.69 1.64
N GLY A 91 -5.45 -13.85 1.89
CA GLY A 91 -5.21 -14.88 0.87
C GLY A 91 -6.47 -15.49 0.23
N LEU A 92 -7.66 -15.21 0.75
CA LEU A 92 -8.95 -15.62 0.17
C LEU A 92 -9.63 -14.52 -0.66
N SER A 93 -9.04 -13.32 -0.74
CA SER A 93 -9.61 -12.19 -1.48
C SER A 93 -9.24 -12.27 -2.96
N ASN A 94 -10.26 -12.32 -3.83
CA ASN A 94 -10.10 -12.30 -5.28
C ASN A 94 -9.71 -10.91 -5.84
N SER A 95 -9.70 -9.88 -4.99
CA SER A 95 -9.50 -8.48 -5.37
C SER A 95 -8.12 -7.97 -4.95
N MET A 96 -7.07 -8.76 -5.23
CA MET A 96 -5.69 -8.42 -4.90
C MET A 96 -4.73 -8.65 -6.05
N ARG A 97 -3.77 -7.73 -6.21
CA ARG A 97 -2.64 -7.83 -7.13
C ARG A 97 -1.35 -7.48 -6.42
N ILE A 98 -0.45 -8.44 -6.35
CA ILE A 98 0.90 -8.28 -5.81
C ILE A 98 1.87 -9.00 -6.73
N ASN A 99 3.00 -8.35 -7.03
CA ASN A 99 4.13 -9.00 -7.66
C ASN A 99 5.32 -8.87 -6.72
N ILE A 100 5.94 -10.00 -6.41
CA ILE A 100 7.27 -10.06 -5.81
C ILE A 100 8.27 -10.32 -6.92
N SER A 101 9.36 -9.54 -6.95
CA SER A 101 10.47 -9.70 -7.89
C SER A 101 11.61 -10.46 -7.26
#